data_AF-A0AB37RHG1-F1
#
_entry.id   AF-A0AB37RHG1-F1
#
_cell.length_a   1.000
_cell.length_b   1.000
_cell.length_c   1.000
_cell.angle_alpha   90.00
_cell.angle_beta   90.00
_cell.angle_gamma   90.00
#
_symmetry.space_group_name_H-M   'P 1'
#
loop_
_entity.id
_entity.type
_entity.pdbx_description
1 polymer ?
#
loop_
_entity_poly.entity_id
_entity_poly.type
_entity_poly.pdbx_seq_one_letter_code
_entity_poly.pdbx_strand_id
1 'polypeptide(L)'
;MSEAIAKAENQTNSLSLIMGTDQNKMASELQAISNFQTMVQKQLKNGQDFGVVPGTQKPTLLKPGAEKIQMLMGVTSEYNVIDKVEDYESGYFDYTVKCVLYKSGMQLTEGLGSANTKESKYVSRDGFSMKNTVLKMAKKRAQVDATLTIASLSNVFTQDVEDMQQFNQRENTETMTYDEAFNLKLNFGKNKGKTMGEVMNENRSYIEWLAENAKKAEFKTAAELLLKGKPAVYQAPKENAQPASEDTGEMIATSQQTRDIANLAGDLATKTQSGSPMSTANEVLQQIVPDWKGSDDDWKNLTVAQAEDAKSQLQGLLAAFDKK
;
A
#
# COMPACT_ATOMS: atom_id res chain seq x y z
N MET A 1 -20.32 40.92 32.03
CA MET A 1 -19.85 41.89 31.01
C MET A 1 -18.32 41.96 30.91
N SER A 2 -17.57 41.78 32.01
CA SER A 2 -16.10 41.86 32.03
C SER A 2 -15.36 40.75 31.28
N GLU A 3 -15.81 39.48 31.36
CA GLU A 3 -15.11 38.36 30.69
C GLU A 3 -15.26 38.34 29.16
N ALA A 4 -16.38 38.85 28.64
CA ALA A 4 -16.62 38.95 27.20
C ALA A 4 -15.74 40.02 26.54
N ILE A 5 -15.47 41.13 27.26
CA ILE A 5 -14.61 42.22 26.79
C ILE A 5 -13.14 41.78 26.79
N ALA A 6 -12.69 41.05 27.82
CA ALA A 6 -11.33 40.50 27.88
C ALA A 6 -11.03 39.46 26.79
N LYS A 7 -12.02 38.64 26.39
CA LYS A 7 -11.88 37.71 25.25
C LYS A 7 -11.81 38.43 23.90
N ALA A 8 -12.60 39.49 23.72
CA ALA A 8 -12.60 40.29 22.50
C ALA A 8 -11.28 41.06 22.30
N GLU A 9 -10.71 41.64 23.36
CA GLU A 9 -9.42 42.33 23.28
C GLU A 9 -8.26 41.38 22.94
N ASN A 10 -8.26 40.15 23.46
CA ASN A 10 -7.21 39.17 23.17
C ASN A 10 -7.29 38.60 21.73
N GLN A 11 -8.50 38.40 21.21
CA GLN A 11 -8.68 38.02 19.79
C GLN A 11 -8.26 39.14 18.83
N THR A 12 -8.56 40.40 19.17
CA THR A 12 -8.18 41.56 18.35
C THR A 12 -6.65 41.74 18.30
N ASN A 13 -5.94 41.44 19.40
CA ASN A 13 -4.48 41.43 19.45
C ASN A 13 -3.84 40.28 18.64
N SER A 14 -4.45 39.08 18.65
CA SER A 14 -3.94 37.96 17.85
C SER A 14 -4.08 38.20 16.35
N LEU A 15 -5.15 38.87 15.91
CA LEU A 15 -5.38 39.25 14.52
C LEU A 15 -4.50 40.43 14.08
N SER A 16 -4.24 41.41 14.95
CA SER A 16 -3.35 42.53 14.64
C SER A 16 -1.87 42.12 14.54
N LEU A 17 -1.46 41.10 15.30
CA LEU A 17 -0.14 40.46 15.18
C LEU A 17 0.06 39.77 13.82
N ILE A 18 -0.98 39.17 13.26
CA ILE A 18 -0.93 38.54 11.92
C ILE A 18 -0.94 39.60 10.82
N MET A 19 -1.76 40.65 10.95
CA MET A 19 -1.89 41.72 9.95
C MET A 19 -0.74 42.75 9.94
N GLY A 20 0.08 42.80 10.99
CA GLY A 20 1.29 43.64 11.04
C GLY A 20 2.52 43.03 10.36
N THR A 21 2.41 41.80 9.87
CA THR A 21 3.53 41.11 9.21
C THR A 21 3.64 41.57 7.76
N ASP A 22 4.82 42.02 7.35
CA ASP A 22 5.11 42.42 5.97
C ASP A 22 4.72 41.28 5.02
N GLN A 23 3.76 41.53 4.13
CA GLN A 23 3.27 40.54 3.16
C GLN A 23 4.40 39.96 2.31
N ASN A 24 5.43 40.75 2.02
CA ASN A 24 6.60 40.30 1.27
C ASN A 24 7.44 39.30 2.08
N LYS A 25 7.56 39.52 3.40
CA LYS A 25 8.27 38.60 4.29
C LYS A 25 7.53 37.27 4.39
N MET A 26 6.21 37.28 4.56
CA MET A 26 5.39 36.06 4.57
C MET A 26 5.50 35.27 3.25
N ALA A 27 5.45 35.96 2.10
CA ALA A 27 5.62 35.32 0.80
C ALA A 27 7.01 34.64 0.68
N SER A 28 8.06 35.30 1.18
CA SER A 28 9.42 34.75 1.17
C SER A 28 9.58 33.52 2.09
N GLU A 29 8.92 33.51 3.25
CA GLU A 29 8.93 32.39 4.19
C GLU A 29 8.17 31.18 3.61
N LEU A 30 7.02 31.40 2.99
CA LEU A 30 6.27 30.33 2.30
C LEU A 30 7.06 29.72 1.13
N GLN A 31 7.77 30.56 0.35
CA GLN A 31 8.68 30.06 -0.68
C GLN A 31 9.83 29.25 -0.08
N ALA A 32 10.42 29.68 1.03
CA ALA A 32 11.48 28.94 1.72
C ALA A 32 10.98 27.57 2.18
N ILE A 33 9.76 27.48 2.72
CA ILE A 33 9.12 26.21 3.09
C ILE A 33 8.95 25.30 1.87
N SER A 34 8.39 25.82 0.76
CA SER A 34 8.21 25.05 -0.48
C SER A 34 9.54 24.53 -1.05
N ASN A 35 10.59 25.36 -1.02
CA ASN A 35 11.93 24.99 -1.47
C ASN A 35 12.53 23.89 -0.58
N PHE A 36 12.34 24.01 0.74
CA PHE A 36 12.78 23.01 1.70
C PHE A 36 12.07 21.68 1.49
N GLN A 37 10.74 21.67 1.32
CA GLN A 37 9.96 20.47 1.01
C GLN A 37 10.47 19.77 -0.25
N THR A 38 10.74 20.54 -1.31
CA THR A 38 11.29 20.01 -2.57
C THR A 38 12.68 19.42 -2.40
N MET A 39 13.55 20.07 -1.62
CA MET A 39 14.89 19.57 -1.31
C MET A 39 14.82 18.25 -0.52
N VAL A 40 13.97 18.20 0.51
CA VAL A 40 13.78 17.00 1.34
C VAL A 40 13.31 15.84 0.48
N GLN A 41 12.26 16.02 -0.34
CA GLN A 41 11.76 14.97 -1.22
C GLN A 41 12.83 14.43 -2.18
N LYS A 42 13.71 15.30 -2.70
CA LYS A 42 14.81 14.88 -3.60
C LYS A 42 15.89 14.07 -2.89
N GLN A 43 16.19 14.37 -1.62
CA GLN A 43 17.26 13.69 -0.88
C GLN A 43 16.83 12.45 -0.10
N LEU A 44 15.53 12.28 0.12
CA LEU A 44 15.01 11.06 0.72
C LEU A 44 14.91 9.94 -0.32
N LYS A 45 15.28 8.73 0.10
CA LYS A 45 15.26 7.52 -0.72
C LYS A 45 14.06 6.64 -0.37
N ASN A 46 13.31 6.23 -1.39
CA ASN A 46 12.23 5.26 -1.26
C ASN A 46 12.78 3.92 -0.73
N GLY A 47 12.06 3.31 0.23
CA GLY A 47 12.42 2.06 0.89
C GLY A 47 13.44 2.18 2.01
N GLN A 48 14.04 3.36 2.21
CA GLN A 48 14.99 3.63 3.31
C GLN A 48 14.49 4.77 4.20
N ASP A 49 14.23 5.92 3.59
CA ASP A 49 13.87 7.14 4.32
C ASP A 49 12.36 7.35 4.38
N PHE A 50 11.63 6.88 3.36
CA PHE A 50 10.17 6.82 3.33
C PHE A 50 9.73 5.54 2.61
N GLY A 51 8.51 5.09 2.88
CA GLY A 51 7.90 3.93 2.22
C GLY A 51 6.55 4.28 1.63
N VAL A 52 6.24 3.76 0.45
CA VAL A 52 4.88 3.80 -0.11
C VAL A 52 4.18 2.51 0.29
N VAL A 53 2.98 2.63 0.83
CA VAL A 53 2.12 1.49 1.13
C VAL A 53 1.04 1.36 0.06
N PRO A 54 0.83 0.16 -0.51
CA PRO A 54 -0.24 -0.07 -1.48
C PRO A 54 -1.60 0.41 -0.93
N GLY A 55 -2.32 1.20 -1.71
CA GLY A 55 -3.63 1.75 -1.31
C GLY A 55 -3.59 3.05 -0.51
N THR A 56 -2.42 3.67 -0.33
CA THR A 56 -2.31 5.00 0.33
C THR A 56 -1.90 6.10 -0.65
N GLN A 57 -2.51 7.28 -0.50
CA GLN A 57 -2.23 8.45 -1.36
C GLN A 57 -0.90 9.14 -1.03
N LYS A 58 -0.37 8.95 0.18
CA LYS A 58 0.83 9.63 0.68
C LYS A 58 1.86 8.62 1.19
N PRO A 59 3.15 8.79 0.85
CA PRO A 59 4.22 7.99 1.43
C PRO A 59 4.32 8.18 2.94
N THR A 60 4.74 7.14 3.65
CA THR A 60 5.02 7.21 5.08
C THR A 60 6.48 7.58 5.33
N LEU A 61 6.72 8.59 6.16
CA LEU A 61 8.08 8.92 6.59
C LEU A 61 8.59 7.85 7.56
N LEU A 62 9.74 7.25 7.26
CA LEU A 62 10.38 6.26 8.12
C LEU A 62 11.39 6.94 9.04
N LYS A 63 11.75 6.24 10.13
CA LYS A 63 12.75 6.70 11.10
C LYS A 63 14.05 7.26 10.46
N PRO A 64 14.71 6.58 9.50
CA PRO A 64 15.94 7.10 8.91
C PRO A 64 15.73 8.43 8.17
N GLY A 65 14.55 8.62 7.56
CA GLY A 65 14.17 9.89 6.94
C GLY A 65 13.95 10.98 7.96
N ALA A 66 13.26 10.68 9.07
CA ALA A 66 13.06 11.62 10.16
C ALA A 66 14.39 12.07 10.80
N GLU A 67 15.29 11.14 11.09
CA GLU A 67 16.64 11.45 11.62
C GLU A 67 17.44 12.34 10.65
N LYS A 68 17.36 12.07 9.34
CA LYS A 68 18.04 12.87 8.31
C LYS A 68 17.50 14.30 8.25
N ILE A 69 16.19 14.47 8.33
CA ILE A 69 15.55 15.79 8.36
C ILE A 69 15.94 16.55 9.63
N GLN A 70 15.89 15.89 10.79
CA GLN A 70 16.31 16.51 12.06
C GLN A 70 17.77 16.98 12.00
N MET A 71 18.65 16.15 11.45
CA MET A 71 20.05 16.50 11.23
C MET A 71 20.21 17.69 10.29
N LEU A 72 19.47 17.73 9.16
CA LEU A 72 19.49 18.84 8.21
C LEU A 72 19.03 20.16 8.85
N MET A 73 18.05 20.10 9.75
CA MET A 73 17.50 21.28 10.43
C MET A 73 18.35 21.74 11.62
N GLY A 74 19.33 20.93 12.03
CA GLY A 74 20.21 21.19 13.17
C GLY A 74 19.46 21.17 14.50
N VAL A 75 18.48 20.26 14.65
CA VAL A 75 17.69 20.12 15.88
C VAL A 75 18.14 18.91 16.70
N THR A 76 17.98 18.98 18.01
CA THR A 76 18.24 17.89 18.95
C THR A 76 16.92 17.35 19.49
N SER A 77 16.80 16.02 19.64
CA SER A 77 15.60 15.38 20.18
C SER A 77 15.79 14.89 21.61
N GLU A 78 14.82 15.16 22.47
CA GLU A 78 14.67 14.58 23.81
C GLU A 78 13.42 13.70 23.84
N TYR A 79 13.47 12.57 24.56
CA TYR A 79 12.35 11.63 24.67
C TYR A 79 11.96 11.43 26.12
N ASN A 80 10.69 11.67 26.44
CA ASN A 80 10.14 11.43 27.76
C ASN A 80 8.98 10.44 27.65
N VAL A 81 9.00 9.36 28.45
CA VAL A 81 7.83 8.49 28.60
C VAL A 81 6.86 9.23 29.50
N ILE A 82 5.73 9.65 28.96
CA ILE A 82 4.74 10.47 29.68
C ILE A 82 3.61 9.62 30.28
N ASP A 83 3.35 8.45 29.69
CA ASP A 83 2.41 7.48 30.22
C ASP A 83 2.91 6.05 29.95
N LYS A 84 2.62 5.15 30.88
CA LYS A 84 2.97 3.73 30.74
C LYS A 84 2.02 2.83 31.52
N VAL A 85 1.68 1.71 30.90
CA VAL A 85 0.98 0.59 31.54
C VAL A 85 1.86 -0.63 31.42
N GLU A 86 2.23 -1.24 32.55
CA GLU A 86 3.06 -2.45 32.59
C GLU A 86 2.35 -3.52 33.43
N ASP A 87 1.55 -4.36 32.79
CA ASP A 87 0.91 -5.52 33.41
C ASP A 87 1.78 -6.76 33.18
N TYR A 88 2.49 -7.17 34.24
CA TYR A 88 3.35 -8.35 34.23
C TYR A 88 2.58 -9.66 34.42
N GLU A 89 1.31 -9.63 34.81
CA GLU A 89 0.49 -10.84 34.89
C GLU A 89 -0.06 -11.18 33.50
N SER A 90 -0.59 -10.17 32.80
CA SER A 90 -1.17 -10.36 31.47
C SER A 90 -0.17 -10.23 30.32
N GLY A 91 1.05 -9.74 30.58
CA GLY A 91 2.02 -9.38 29.55
C GLY A 91 1.59 -8.17 28.71
N TYR A 92 0.71 -7.31 29.23
CA TYR A 92 0.27 -6.11 28.54
C TYR A 92 1.21 -4.94 28.83
N PHE A 93 1.79 -4.37 27.77
CA PHE A 93 2.64 -3.20 27.87
C PHE A 93 2.16 -2.12 26.92
N ASP A 94 1.95 -0.93 27.44
CA ASP A 94 1.56 0.28 26.70
C ASP A 94 2.53 1.41 27.08
N TYR A 95 3.01 2.16 26.08
CA TYR A 95 3.86 3.31 26.28
C TYR A 95 3.39 4.47 25.42
N THR A 96 3.23 5.63 26.06
CA THR A 96 3.13 6.92 25.37
C THR A 96 4.40 7.70 25.59
N VAL A 97 5.05 8.05 24.48
CA VAL A 97 6.30 8.81 24.46
C VAL A 97 6.05 10.18 23.86
N LYS A 98 6.62 11.19 24.50
CA LYS A 98 6.75 12.54 23.97
C LYS A 98 8.17 12.75 23.45
N CYS A 99 8.30 13.23 22.22
CA CYS A 99 9.55 13.68 21.63
C CYS A 99 9.54 15.20 21.57
N VAL A 100 10.52 15.85 22.20
CA VAL A 100 10.68 17.31 22.19
C VAL A 100 11.88 17.67 21.31
N LEU A 101 11.70 18.60 20.37
CA LEU A 101 12.76 19.07 19.49
C LEU A 101 13.26 20.44 19.94
N TYR A 102 14.57 20.56 20.10
CA TYR A 102 15.24 21.78 20.49
C TYR A 102 16.17 22.30 19.39
N LYS A 103 16.35 23.61 19.33
CA LYS A 103 17.39 24.27 18.54
C LYS A 103 18.01 25.38 19.37
N SER A 104 19.32 25.31 19.57
CA SER A 104 20.06 26.29 20.38
C SER A 104 19.47 26.50 21.79
N GLY A 105 18.97 25.43 22.41
CA GLY A 105 18.36 25.46 23.75
C GLY A 105 16.90 25.92 23.81
N MET A 106 16.31 26.38 22.70
CA MET A 106 14.88 26.71 22.61
C MET A 106 14.07 25.50 22.16
N GLN A 107 12.98 25.19 22.87
CA GLN A 107 12.00 24.19 22.45
C GLN A 107 11.26 24.71 21.21
N LEU A 108 11.30 23.95 20.12
CA LEU A 108 10.63 24.30 18.86
C LEU A 108 9.26 23.63 18.74
N THR A 109 9.19 22.32 18.99
CA THR A 109 7.95 21.55 18.92
C THR A 109 8.04 20.30 19.78
N GLU A 110 6.90 19.68 20.00
CA GLU A 110 6.79 18.33 20.52
C GLU A 110 6.01 17.44 19.54
N GLY A 111 6.16 16.14 19.69
CA GLY A 111 5.38 15.12 19.01
C GLY A 111 5.11 13.94 19.92
N LEU A 112 3.97 13.28 19.71
CA LEU A 112 3.48 12.20 20.56
C LEU A 112 3.46 10.89 19.77
N GLY A 113 3.78 9.79 20.46
CA GLY A 113 3.71 8.46 19.88
C GLY A 113 3.35 7.43 20.94
N SER A 114 2.33 6.64 20.66
CA SER A 114 1.92 5.51 21.50
C SER A 114 2.14 4.18 20.78
N ALA A 115 2.40 3.14 21.56
CA ALA A 115 2.42 1.77 21.08
C ALA A 115 2.17 0.78 22.21
N ASN A 116 1.47 -0.32 21.91
CA ASN A 116 1.14 -1.34 22.90
C ASN A 116 1.20 -2.77 22.34
N THR A 117 1.24 -3.76 23.23
CA THR A 117 1.36 -5.18 22.84
C THR A 117 0.09 -5.78 22.24
N LYS A 118 -1.05 -5.09 22.30
CA LYS A 118 -2.32 -5.51 21.66
C LYS A 118 -2.49 -5.01 20.23
N GLU A 119 -1.55 -4.24 19.68
CA GLU A 119 -1.55 -3.92 18.25
C GLU A 119 -1.51 -5.21 17.41
N SER A 120 -2.23 -5.26 16.28
CA SER A 120 -2.40 -6.46 15.44
C SER A 120 -1.08 -7.13 15.04
N LYS A 121 0.02 -6.36 14.92
CA LYS A 121 1.38 -6.85 14.63
C LYS A 121 2.07 -7.59 15.79
N TYR A 122 1.62 -7.36 17.02
CA TYR A 122 2.23 -7.89 18.24
C TYR A 122 1.32 -8.85 19.01
N VAL A 123 0.01 -8.84 18.73
CA VAL A 123 -0.99 -9.64 19.46
C VAL A 123 -0.71 -11.14 19.45
N SER A 124 -0.09 -11.66 18.37
CA SER A 124 0.29 -13.07 18.24
C SER A 124 1.63 -13.43 18.90
N ARG A 125 2.32 -12.46 19.50
CA ARG A 125 3.65 -12.61 20.10
C ARG A 125 3.56 -12.56 21.61
N ASP A 126 4.56 -13.15 22.26
CA ASP A 126 4.71 -13.05 23.70
C ASP A 126 4.91 -11.59 24.14
N GLY A 127 3.99 -11.09 24.98
CA GLY A 127 3.97 -9.70 25.43
C GLY A 127 5.25 -9.26 26.13
N PHE A 128 5.85 -10.15 26.93
CA PHE A 128 7.11 -9.88 27.64
C PHE A 128 8.26 -9.63 26.67
N SER A 129 8.37 -10.45 25.63
CA SER A 129 9.34 -10.25 24.55
C SER A 129 9.12 -8.94 23.78
N MET A 130 7.87 -8.44 23.74
CA MET A 130 7.49 -7.26 22.97
C MET A 130 7.64 -5.94 23.73
N LYS A 131 7.82 -5.95 25.06
CA LYS A 131 7.96 -4.75 25.90
C LYS A 131 8.93 -3.70 25.31
N ASN A 132 10.14 -4.12 24.92
CA ASN A 132 11.15 -3.22 24.35
C ASN A 132 10.77 -2.76 22.93
N THR A 133 10.17 -3.67 22.16
CA THR A 133 9.70 -3.41 20.80
C THR A 133 8.65 -2.31 20.78
N VAL A 134 7.63 -2.39 21.65
CA VAL A 134 6.58 -1.37 21.74
C VAL A 134 7.13 -0.04 22.25
N LEU A 135 8.04 -0.04 23.24
CA LEU A 135 8.69 1.19 23.68
C LEU A 135 9.48 1.88 22.55
N LYS A 136 10.28 1.11 21.79
CA LYS A 136 11.02 1.64 20.64
C LYS A 136 10.07 2.13 19.54
N MET A 137 8.93 1.47 19.36
CA MET A 137 7.91 1.85 18.40
C MET A 137 7.25 3.18 18.78
N ALA A 138 6.85 3.36 20.04
CA ALA A 138 6.32 4.62 20.57
C ALA A 138 7.33 5.76 20.39
N LYS A 139 8.61 5.53 20.73
CA LYS A 139 9.70 6.51 20.50
C LYS A 139 9.83 6.91 19.04
N LYS A 140 9.76 5.93 18.12
CA LYS A 140 9.84 6.19 16.67
C LYS A 140 8.66 7.03 16.21
N ARG A 141 7.42 6.66 16.58
CA ARG A 141 6.21 7.40 16.19
C ARG A 141 6.24 8.85 16.69
N ALA A 142 6.68 9.06 17.94
CA ALA A 142 6.85 10.40 18.51
C ALA A 142 7.90 11.24 17.76
N GLN A 143 9.01 10.60 17.36
CA GLN A 143 10.05 11.27 16.58
C GLN A 143 9.54 11.70 15.20
N VAL A 144 8.83 10.80 14.50
CA VAL A 144 8.27 11.07 13.16
C VAL A 144 7.25 12.21 13.25
N ASP A 145 6.34 12.16 14.21
CA ASP A 145 5.34 13.20 14.44
C ASP A 145 5.96 14.59 14.66
N ALA A 146 6.92 14.67 15.60
CA ALA A 146 7.62 15.92 15.88
C ALA A 146 8.36 16.45 14.63
N THR A 147 8.92 15.54 13.82
CA THR A 147 9.65 15.89 12.60
C THR A 147 8.72 16.41 11.50
N LEU A 148 7.58 15.77 11.29
CA LEU A 148 6.59 16.21 10.30
C LEU A 148 6.04 17.60 10.66
N THR A 149 5.82 17.84 11.96
CA THR A 149 5.34 19.13 12.48
C THR A 149 6.34 20.25 12.23
N ILE A 150 7.60 20.08 12.65
CA ILE A 150 8.62 21.13 12.50
C ILE A 150 8.99 21.37 11.03
N ALA A 151 9.00 20.33 10.20
CA ALA A 151 9.39 20.41 8.80
C ALA A 151 8.24 20.84 7.88
N SER A 152 7.02 21.01 8.43
CA SER A 152 5.79 21.25 7.66
C SER A 152 5.60 20.22 6.55
N LEU A 153 5.85 18.93 6.84
CA LEU A 153 5.87 17.85 5.85
C LEU A 153 4.61 16.98 5.84
N SER A 154 3.61 17.28 6.68
CA SER A 154 2.36 16.48 6.80
C SER A 154 1.50 16.50 5.51
N ASN A 155 1.73 17.48 4.62
CA ASN A 155 1.14 17.49 3.28
C ASN A 155 1.83 16.49 2.32
N VAL A 156 3.10 16.15 2.56
CA VAL A 156 3.92 15.27 1.72
C VAL A 156 3.91 13.84 2.24
N PHE A 157 4.12 13.67 3.54
CA PHE A 157 4.26 12.38 4.19
C PHE A 157 3.14 12.16 5.20
N THR A 158 2.72 10.91 5.35
CA THR A 158 1.85 10.45 6.44
C THR A 158 2.67 9.82 7.56
N GLN A 159 2.03 9.75 8.72
CA GLN A 159 2.52 8.99 9.86
C GLN A 159 1.96 7.55 9.87
N ASP A 160 0.80 7.34 9.25
CA ASP A 160 -0.13 6.24 9.61
C ASP A 160 0.12 4.88 8.95
N VAL A 161 1.26 4.66 8.29
CA VAL A 161 1.40 3.46 7.43
C VAL A 161 2.74 2.73 7.49
N GLU A 162 3.57 3.00 8.50
CA GLU A 162 4.92 2.40 8.58
C GLU A 162 4.91 0.86 8.74
N ASP A 163 3.75 0.26 9.00
CA ASP A 163 3.61 -1.13 9.46
C ASP A 163 3.03 -2.11 8.41
N MET A 164 2.54 -1.66 7.24
CA MET A 164 2.02 -2.59 6.20
C MET A 164 3.13 -3.35 5.45
N GLN A 165 4.36 -2.83 5.40
CA GLN A 165 5.45 -3.53 4.69
C GLN A 165 5.92 -4.80 5.43
N GLN A 166 5.81 -4.85 6.76
CA GLN A 166 6.10 -6.07 7.54
C GLN A 166 4.95 -7.09 7.49
N PHE A 167 3.71 -6.63 7.36
CA PHE A 167 2.56 -7.49 7.08
C PHE A 167 2.73 -8.17 5.72
N ASN A 168 3.06 -7.43 4.65
CA ASN A 168 3.30 -8.05 3.35
C ASN A 168 4.47 -9.04 3.33
N GLN A 169 5.57 -8.80 4.07
CA GLN A 169 6.67 -9.77 4.09
C GLN A 169 6.35 -11.05 4.87
N ARG A 170 5.55 -10.97 5.95
CA ARG A 170 5.11 -12.16 6.70
C ARG A 170 3.92 -12.85 6.06
N GLU A 171 2.90 -12.13 5.62
CA GLU A 171 1.80 -12.70 4.82
C GLU A 171 2.33 -13.30 3.52
N ASN A 172 3.15 -12.62 2.71
CA ASN A 172 3.70 -13.25 1.50
C ASN A 172 4.58 -14.47 1.80
N THR A 173 5.15 -14.59 3.01
CA THR A 173 5.89 -15.80 3.41
C THR A 173 4.93 -16.89 3.93
N GLU A 174 3.86 -16.53 4.63
CA GLU A 174 2.86 -17.44 5.24
C GLU A 174 1.74 -17.87 4.27
N THR A 175 1.44 -17.07 3.23
CA THR A 175 0.44 -17.31 2.18
C THR A 175 1.07 -17.56 0.80
N MET A 176 2.40 -17.77 0.74
CA MET A 176 3.11 -18.05 -0.50
C MET A 176 2.50 -19.25 -1.21
N THR A 177 2.10 -19.06 -2.47
CA THR A 177 1.56 -20.14 -3.28
C THR A 177 2.67 -20.96 -3.93
N TYR A 178 2.36 -22.20 -4.31
CA TYR A 178 3.32 -23.07 -4.99
C TYR A 178 3.86 -22.44 -6.29
N ASP A 179 2.98 -21.78 -7.04
CA ASP A 179 3.33 -21.18 -8.33
C ASP A 179 4.20 -19.92 -8.14
N GLU A 180 4.03 -19.17 -7.04
CA GLU A 180 4.93 -18.06 -6.66
C GLU A 180 6.31 -18.57 -6.22
N ALA A 181 6.35 -19.61 -5.39
CA ALA A 181 7.59 -20.25 -4.97
C ALA A 181 8.36 -20.81 -6.19
N PHE A 182 7.66 -21.38 -7.18
CA PHE A 182 8.26 -21.94 -8.40
C PHE A 182 8.92 -20.86 -9.28
N ASN A 183 8.30 -19.68 -9.38
CA ASN A 183 8.79 -18.59 -10.22
C ASN A 183 9.79 -17.66 -9.51
N LEU A 184 10.05 -17.88 -8.21
CA LEU A 184 10.96 -17.06 -7.42
C LEU A 184 12.40 -17.16 -7.98
N LYS A 185 13.00 -16.03 -8.35
CA LYS A 185 14.37 -15.96 -8.87
C LYS A 185 15.40 -15.88 -7.76
N LEU A 186 16.40 -16.76 -7.82
CA LEU A 186 17.55 -16.71 -6.92
C LEU A 186 18.51 -15.60 -7.32
N ASN A 187 18.85 -14.71 -6.38
CA ASN A 187 19.81 -13.62 -6.62
C ASN A 187 21.21 -13.88 -6.01
N PHE A 188 21.45 -15.08 -5.47
CA PHE A 188 22.72 -15.49 -4.86
C PHE A 188 23.05 -16.97 -5.16
N GLY A 189 24.27 -17.38 -4.82
CA GLY A 189 24.71 -18.78 -4.91
C GLY A 189 25.05 -19.24 -6.33
N LYS A 190 25.20 -20.56 -6.50
CA LYS A 190 25.57 -21.20 -7.78
C LYS A 190 24.48 -21.06 -8.85
N ASN A 191 23.23 -20.88 -8.44
CA ASN A 191 22.06 -20.79 -9.32
C ASN A 191 21.53 -19.35 -9.47
N LYS A 192 22.40 -18.34 -9.33
CA LYS A 192 22.03 -16.93 -9.47
C LYS A 192 21.45 -16.65 -10.86
N GLY A 193 20.25 -16.08 -10.89
CA GLY A 193 19.51 -15.73 -12.11
C GLY A 193 18.48 -16.77 -12.55
N LYS A 194 18.54 -18.00 -12.00
CA LYS A 194 17.55 -19.07 -12.26
C LYS A 194 16.37 -18.97 -11.31
N THR A 195 15.22 -19.45 -11.77
CA THR A 195 14.02 -19.63 -10.93
C THR A 195 14.16 -20.87 -10.04
N MET A 196 13.46 -20.90 -8.91
CA MET A 196 13.48 -22.07 -8.04
C MET A 196 12.88 -23.30 -8.70
N GLY A 197 11.93 -23.14 -9.62
CA GLY A 197 11.36 -24.23 -10.41
C GLY A 197 12.37 -24.87 -11.37
N GLU A 198 13.15 -24.05 -12.08
CA GLU A 198 14.25 -24.55 -12.92
C GLU A 198 15.28 -25.31 -12.07
N VAL A 199 15.64 -24.75 -10.92
CA VAL A 199 16.61 -25.36 -10.01
C VAL A 199 16.05 -26.62 -9.35
N MET A 200 14.75 -26.71 -9.09
CA MET A 200 14.09 -27.90 -8.57
C MET A 200 14.13 -29.05 -9.58
N ASN A 201 13.94 -28.74 -10.86
CA ASN A 201 13.99 -29.72 -11.96
C ASN A 201 15.43 -30.16 -12.28
N GLU A 202 16.40 -29.25 -12.21
CA GLU A 202 17.82 -29.54 -12.48
C GLU A 202 18.55 -30.16 -11.28
N ASN A 203 18.27 -29.68 -10.06
CA ASN A 203 18.99 -30.04 -8.84
C ASN A 203 18.12 -29.89 -7.58
N ARG A 204 17.28 -30.90 -7.34
CA ARG A 204 16.45 -31.01 -6.13
C ARG A 204 17.25 -30.87 -4.83
N SER A 205 18.46 -31.43 -4.75
CA SER A 205 19.32 -31.36 -3.54
C SER A 205 19.74 -29.93 -3.18
N TYR A 206 19.76 -29.01 -4.15
CA TYR A 206 20.01 -27.59 -3.88
C TYR A 206 18.83 -26.90 -3.19
N ILE A 207 17.60 -27.29 -3.53
CA ILE A 207 16.38 -26.80 -2.88
C ILE A 207 16.27 -27.36 -1.45
N GLU A 208 16.63 -28.63 -1.25
CA GLU A 208 16.75 -29.25 0.08
C GLU A 208 17.76 -28.51 0.96
N TRP A 209 18.94 -28.20 0.41
CA TRP A 209 19.94 -27.39 1.13
C TRP A 209 19.43 -25.99 1.47
N LEU A 210 18.68 -25.34 0.58
CA LEU A 210 18.09 -24.02 0.81
C LEU A 210 17.04 -24.03 1.92
N ALA A 211 16.21 -25.07 2.00
CA ALA A 211 15.23 -25.23 3.07
C ALA A 211 15.89 -25.29 4.46
N GLU A 212 17.13 -25.78 4.56
CA GLU A 212 17.83 -25.87 5.85
C GLU A 212 18.78 -24.69 6.12
N ASN A 213 19.42 -24.14 5.08
CA ASN A 213 20.58 -23.26 5.23
C ASN A 213 20.35 -21.82 4.71
N ALA A 214 19.18 -21.49 4.14
CA ALA A 214 18.92 -20.15 3.64
C ALA A 214 18.88 -19.11 4.76
N LYS A 215 19.66 -18.03 4.60
CA LYS A 215 19.72 -16.90 5.57
C LYS A 215 18.46 -16.02 5.57
N LYS A 216 17.66 -16.09 4.51
CA LYS A 216 16.45 -15.27 4.30
C LYS A 216 15.23 -16.18 4.39
N ALA A 217 14.25 -15.78 5.20
CA ALA A 217 13.05 -16.57 5.50
C ALA A 217 12.23 -16.89 4.23
N GLU A 218 12.10 -15.94 3.30
CA GLU A 218 11.41 -16.09 2.01
C GLU A 218 11.88 -17.33 1.24
N PHE A 219 13.20 -17.49 1.06
CA PHE A 219 13.77 -18.61 0.31
C PHE A 219 13.67 -19.94 1.06
N LYS A 220 13.60 -19.89 2.39
CA LYS A 220 13.42 -21.07 3.24
C LYS A 220 12.02 -21.63 3.06
N THR A 221 11.01 -20.77 3.18
CA THR A 221 9.60 -21.14 3.04
C THR A 221 9.26 -21.55 1.61
N ALA A 222 9.80 -20.85 0.60
CA ALA A 222 9.65 -21.24 -0.81
C ALA A 222 10.22 -22.64 -1.09
N ALA A 223 11.41 -22.94 -0.56
CA ALA A 223 12.04 -24.25 -0.72
C ALA A 223 11.25 -25.37 -0.02
N GLU A 224 10.77 -25.13 1.21
CA GLU A 224 9.90 -26.07 1.94
C GLU A 224 8.59 -26.35 1.19
N LEU A 225 7.99 -25.33 0.57
CA LEU A 225 6.75 -25.47 -0.20
C LEU A 225 6.95 -26.29 -1.49
N LEU A 226 8.05 -26.07 -2.21
CA LEU A 226 8.39 -26.84 -3.41
C LEU A 226 8.67 -28.32 -3.10
N LEU A 227 9.28 -28.61 -1.95
CA LEU A 227 9.59 -29.98 -1.51
C LEU A 227 8.33 -30.75 -1.08
N LYS A 228 7.34 -30.05 -0.49
CA LYS A 228 6.02 -30.63 -0.14
C LYS A 228 5.17 -30.98 -1.38
N GLY A 229 5.48 -30.38 -2.53
CA GLY A 229 4.74 -30.58 -3.78
C GLY A 229 3.43 -29.80 -3.84
N LYS A 230 2.84 -29.68 -5.04
CA LYS A 230 1.58 -28.96 -5.26
C LYS A 230 0.46 -29.63 -4.43
N PRO A 231 -0.22 -28.92 -3.51
CA PRO A 231 -1.28 -29.52 -2.72
C PRO A 231 -2.40 -30.04 -3.64
N ALA A 232 -2.90 -31.26 -3.35
CA ALA A 232 -4.04 -31.82 -4.06
C ALA A 232 -5.26 -30.90 -3.89
N VAL A 233 -5.89 -30.56 -5.02
CA VAL A 233 -6.98 -29.58 -5.07
C VAL A 233 -8.19 -30.08 -4.27
N TYR A 234 -8.44 -29.49 -3.10
CA TYR A 234 -9.72 -29.58 -2.40
C TYR A 234 -10.58 -28.37 -2.78
N GLN A 235 -11.72 -28.60 -3.45
CA GLN A 235 -12.68 -27.54 -3.79
C GLN A 235 -13.71 -27.39 -2.66
N ALA A 236 -13.60 -26.33 -1.87
CA ALA A 236 -14.66 -25.82 -1.00
C ALA A 236 -15.30 -24.55 -1.62
N PRO A 237 -16.56 -24.21 -1.29
CA PRO A 237 -17.34 -23.20 -2.01
C PRO A 237 -16.73 -21.80 -1.87
N LYS A 238 -16.62 -21.07 -2.98
CA LYS A 238 -16.06 -19.71 -3.03
C LYS A 238 -17.08 -18.68 -2.53
N GLU A 239 -16.80 -18.05 -1.40
CA GLU A 239 -17.40 -16.78 -0.99
C GLU A 239 -16.43 -15.65 -1.43
N ASN A 240 -16.95 -14.68 -2.19
CA ASN A 240 -16.18 -13.69 -2.94
C ASN A 240 -15.79 -12.47 -2.07
N ALA A 241 -14.51 -12.09 -2.11
CA ALA A 241 -14.06 -10.73 -1.79
C ALA A 241 -13.29 -10.16 -3.00
N GLN A 242 -13.78 -9.04 -3.55
CA GLN A 242 -13.16 -8.28 -4.65
C GLN A 242 -12.20 -7.20 -4.11
N PRO A 243 -11.15 -6.79 -4.86
CA PRO A 243 -10.52 -5.49 -4.70
C PRO A 243 -11.11 -4.44 -5.66
N ALA A 244 -11.12 -3.20 -5.20
CA ALA A 244 -11.73 -2.01 -5.81
C ALA A 244 -10.97 -1.46 -7.03
N SER A 245 -11.73 -1.01 -8.04
CA SER A 245 -11.30 -0.09 -9.11
C SER A 245 -12.06 1.23 -8.99
N GLU A 246 -11.47 2.28 -9.56
CA GLU A 246 -11.83 3.69 -9.44
C GLU A 246 -13.27 4.03 -9.85
N ASP A 247 -13.83 5.00 -9.13
CA ASP A 247 -15.18 5.56 -9.26
C ASP A 247 -15.31 6.40 -10.54
N THR A 248 -15.67 5.75 -11.63
CA THR A 248 -16.55 6.33 -12.65
C THR A 248 -17.88 5.61 -12.50
N GLY A 249 -18.94 6.32 -12.13
CA GLY A 249 -20.27 5.79 -11.75
C GLY A 249 -21.04 4.99 -12.82
N GLU A 250 -20.37 4.27 -13.72
CA GLU A 250 -20.94 3.29 -14.63
C GLU A 250 -20.62 1.87 -14.11
N MET A 251 -21.66 1.07 -13.86
CA MET A 251 -21.49 -0.30 -13.39
C MET A 251 -20.72 -1.15 -14.42
N ILE A 252 -19.65 -1.83 -13.99
CA ILE A 252 -18.86 -2.75 -14.83
C ILE A 252 -19.64 -4.05 -15.08
N ALA A 253 -19.56 -4.57 -16.30
CA ALA A 253 -20.23 -5.80 -16.73
C ALA A 253 -19.77 -7.00 -15.89
N THR A 254 -20.73 -7.83 -15.49
CA THR A 254 -20.45 -9.03 -14.71
C THR A 254 -19.74 -10.09 -15.55
N SER A 255 -19.02 -11.01 -14.89
CA SER A 255 -18.40 -12.16 -15.56
C SER A 255 -19.39 -13.07 -16.30
N GLN A 256 -20.68 -12.99 -15.98
CA GLN A 256 -21.72 -13.70 -16.71
C GLN A 256 -22.07 -12.98 -18.02
N GLN A 257 -22.18 -11.65 -18.01
CA GLN A 257 -22.49 -10.85 -19.20
C GLN A 257 -21.38 -10.92 -20.26
N THR A 258 -20.11 -10.92 -19.85
CA THR A 258 -18.98 -11.08 -20.79
C THR A 258 -18.94 -12.47 -21.40
N ARG A 259 -19.33 -13.52 -20.65
CA ARG A 259 -19.47 -14.88 -21.18
C ARG A 259 -20.64 -15.02 -22.15
N ASP A 260 -21.76 -14.38 -21.86
CA ASP A 260 -22.92 -14.38 -22.76
C ASP A 260 -22.55 -13.80 -24.14
N ILE A 261 -21.79 -12.70 -24.17
CA ILE A 261 -21.27 -12.09 -25.41
C ILE A 261 -20.36 -13.07 -26.16
N ALA A 262 -19.40 -13.70 -25.47
CA ALA A 262 -18.48 -14.65 -26.07
C ALA A 262 -19.21 -15.88 -26.66
N ASN A 263 -20.23 -16.38 -25.98
CA ASN A 263 -21.05 -17.50 -26.45
C ASN A 263 -21.85 -17.11 -27.70
N LEU A 264 -22.55 -15.97 -27.67
CA LEU A 264 -23.34 -15.49 -28.82
C LEU A 264 -22.45 -15.18 -30.04
N ALA A 265 -21.27 -14.62 -29.82
CA ALA A 265 -20.30 -14.38 -30.89
C ALA A 265 -19.74 -15.69 -31.46
N GLY A 266 -19.58 -16.74 -30.63
CA GLY A 266 -19.24 -18.08 -31.09
C GLY A 266 -20.33 -18.72 -31.95
N ASP A 267 -21.60 -18.58 -31.54
CA ASP A 267 -22.75 -19.06 -32.32
C ASP A 267 -22.87 -18.31 -33.65
N LEU A 268 -22.57 -17.01 -33.68
CA LEU A 268 -22.55 -16.22 -34.92
C LEU A 268 -21.39 -16.64 -35.83
N ALA A 269 -20.17 -16.74 -35.30
CA ALA A 269 -18.97 -17.12 -36.06
C ALA A 269 -19.11 -18.52 -36.71
N THR A 270 -19.77 -19.46 -36.02
CA THR A 270 -20.05 -20.79 -36.55
C THR A 270 -21.09 -20.76 -37.67
N LYS A 271 -22.13 -19.91 -37.58
CA LYS A 271 -23.14 -19.73 -38.64
C LYS A 271 -22.62 -18.97 -39.87
N THR A 272 -21.72 -17.99 -39.68
CA THR A 272 -21.19 -17.18 -40.79
C THR A 272 -19.95 -17.78 -41.45
N GLN A 273 -19.36 -18.84 -40.86
CA GLN A 273 -18.07 -19.42 -41.27
C GLN A 273 -16.95 -18.37 -41.39
N SER A 274 -17.03 -17.28 -40.63
CA SER A 274 -16.10 -16.15 -40.73
C SER A 274 -15.53 -15.78 -39.37
N GLY A 275 -14.21 -15.98 -39.21
CA GLY A 275 -13.47 -15.56 -38.02
C GLY A 275 -13.59 -16.51 -36.82
N SER A 276 -12.89 -16.16 -35.74
CA SER A 276 -12.97 -16.83 -34.44
C SER A 276 -14.08 -16.21 -33.58
N PRO A 277 -14.64 -16.93 -32.59
CA PRO A 277 -15.61 -16.38 -31.65
C PRO A 277 -15.18 -15.04 -31.03
N MET A 278 -13.88 -14.92 -30.72
CA MET A 278 -13.32 -13.71 -30.10
C MET A 278 -13.17 -12.55 -31.08
N SER A 279 -12.81 -12.81 -32.35
CA SER A 279 -12.73 -11.75 -33.36
C SER A 279 -14.12 -11.18 -33.67
N THR A 280 -15.13 -12.03 -33.76
CA THR A 280 -16.52 -11.61 -33.98
C THR A 280 -17.06 -10.80 -32.80
N ALA A 281 -16.72 -11.18 -31.56
CA ALA A 281 -17.07 -10.40 -30.38
C ALA A 281 -16.40 -9.01 -30.38
N ASN A 282 -15.10 -8.96 -30.71
CA ASN A 282 -14.33 -7.72 -30.76
C ASN A 282 -14.80 -6.77 -31.87
N GLU A 283 -15.23 -7.28 -33.03
CA GLU A 283 -15.78 -6.47 -34.11
C GLU A 283 -17.07 -5.74 -33.70
N VAL A 284 -17.97 -6.42 -32.98
CA VAL A 284 -19.20 -5.80 -32.46
C VAL A 284 -18.87 -4.78 -31.37
N LEU A 285 -17.94 -5.11 -30.46
CA LEU A 285 -17.54 -4.21 -29.38
C LEU A 285 -16.79 -2.97 -29.90
N GLN A 286 -16.08 -3.05 -31.03
CA GLN A 286 -15.48 -1.90 -31.70
C GLN A 286 -16.50 -0.89 -32.25
N GLN A 287 -17.72 -1.32 -32.55
CA GLN A 287 -18.79 -0.41 -32.99
C GLN A 287 -19.41 0.37 -31.82
N ILE A 288 -19.31 -0.17 -30.60
CA ILE A 288 -19.91 0.37 -29.38
C ILE A 288 -18.88 1.21 -28.60
N VAL A 289 -17.62 0.77 -28.60
CA VAL A 289 -16.51 1.42 -27.91
C VAL A 289 -15.44 1.80 -28.94
N PRO A 290 -15.30 3.10 -29.30
CA PRO A 290 -14.42 3.54 -30.38
C PRO A 290 -12.94 3.18 -30.23
N ASP A 291 -12.46 3.02 -28.99
CA ASP A 291 -11.07 2.68 -28.67
C ASP A 291 -10.84 1.18 -28.37
N TRP A 292 -11.80 0.29 -28.69
CA TRP A 292 -11.73 -1.13 -28.35
C TRP A 292 -10.63 -1.89 -29.08
N LYS A 293 -9.67 -2.44 -28.33
CA LYS A 293 -8.54 -3.23 -28.88
C LYS A 293 -8.71 -4.73 -28.69
N GLY A 294 -9.71 -5.16 -27.91
CA GLY A 294 -9.94 -6.57 -27.60
C GLY A 294 -8.92 -7.17 -26.64
N SER A 295 -8.25 -6.32 -25.85
CA SER A 295 -7.30 -6.73 -24.82
C SER A 295 -7.99 -7.19 -23.54
N ASP A 296 -7.30 -7.95 -22.69
CA ASP A 296 -7.84 -8.42 -21.40
C ASP A 296 -8.32 -7.27 -20.50
N ASP A 297 -7.71 -6.09 -20.61
CA ASP A 297 -8.11 -4.91 -19.83
C ASP A 297 -9.34 -4.22 -20.43
N ASP A 298 -9.56 -4.30 -21.75
CA ASP A 298 -10.81 -3.82 -22.38
C ASP A 298 -12.01 -4.65 -21.89
N TRP A 299 -11.85 -5.97 -21.83
CA TRP A 299 -12.88 -6.89 -21.33
C TRP A 299 -13.18 -6.73 -19.84
N LYS A 300 -12.20 -6.30 -19.03
CA LYS A 300 -12.38 -6.03 -17.60
C LYS A 300 -13.06 -4.69 -17.32
N ASN A 301 -12.93 -3.72 -18.22
CA ASN A 301 -13.48 -2.38 -18.07
C ASN A 301 -14.78 -2.16 -18.86
N LEU A 302 -15.31 -3.21 -19.52
CA LEU A 302 -16.56 -3.16 -20.25
C LEU A 302 -17.72 -2.83 -19.29
N THR A 303 -18.52 -1.82 -19.60
CA THR A 303 -19.65 -1.43 -18.74
C THR A 303 -20.89 -2.28 -19.00
N VAL A 304 -21.80 -2.36 -18.03
CA VAL A 304 -23.07 -3.10 -18.16
C VAL A 304 -23.88 -2.60 -19.36
N ALA A 305 -23.92 -1.29 -19.59
CA ALA A 305 -24.65 -0.70 -20.71
C ALA A 305 -24.05 -1.12 -22.07
N GLN A 306 -22.71 -1.09 -22.18
CA GLN A 306 -22.00 -1.54 -23.39
C GLN A 306 -22.17 -3.05 -23.62
N ALA A 307 -22.16 -3.85 -22.55
CA ALA A 307 -22.36 -5.29 -22.63
C ALA A 307 -23.78 -5.68 -23.07
N GLU A 308 -24.81 -4.99 -22.59
CA GLU A 308 -26.19 -5.24 -23.03
C GLU A 308 -26.42 -4.80 -24.48
N ASP A 309 -25.83 -3.69 -24.92
CA ASP A 309 -25.92 -3.25 -26.32
C ASP A 309 -25.22 -4.24 -27.26
N ALA A 310 -24.03 -4.73 -26.88
CA ALA A 310 -23.30 -5.75 -27.64
C ALA A 310 -24.09 -7.06 -27.74
N LYS A 311 -24.71 -7.48 -26.64
CA LYS A 311 -25.57 -8.66 -26.58
C LYS A 311 -26.79 -8.52 -27.50
N SER A 312 -27.46 -7.36 -27.48
CA SER A 312 -28.61 -7.05 -28.33
C SER A 312 -28.26 -7.09 -29.82
N GLN A 313 -27.12 -6.49 -30.20
CA GLN A 313 -26.64 -6.50 -31.59
C GLN A 313 -26.30 -7.92 -32.07
N LEU A 314 -25.60 -8.71 -31.27
CA LEU A 314 -25.28 -10.12 -31.59
C LEU A 314 -26.54 -10.98 -31.74
N GLN A 315 -27.52 -10.82 -30.86
CA GLN A 315 -28.81 -11.52 -30.95
C GLN A 315 -29.60 -11.11 -32.20
N GLY A 316 -29.60 -9.82 -32.55
CA GLY A 316 -30.24 -9.30 -33.76
C GLY A 316 -29.62 -9.88 -35.03
N LEU A 317 -28.29 -9.96 -35.09
CA LEU A 317 -27.58 -10.60 -36.20
C LEU A 317 -27.90 -12.08 -36.29
N LEU A 318 -27.89 -12.81 -35.17
CA LEU A 318 -28.21 -14.24 -35.14
C LEU A 318 -29.65 -14.51 -35.62
N ALA A 319 -30.61 -13.69 -35.18
CA ALA A 319 -32.02 -13.79 -35.58
C ALA A 319 -32.27 -13.44 -37.06
N ALA A 320 -31.43 -12.59 -37.66
CA ALA A 320 -31.50 -12.28 -39.09
C ALA A 320 -31.04 -13.46 -39.97
N PHE A 321 -30.16 -14.33 -39.46
CA PHE A 321 -29.76 -15.57 -40.12
C PHE A 321 -30.82 -16.68 -40.00
N ASP A 322 -31.58 -16.72 -38.91
CA ASP A 322 -32.64 -17.74 -38.72
C ASP A 322 -33.93 -17.46 -39.51
N LYS A 323 -34.05 -16.29 -40.17
CA LYS A 323 -35.19 -15.91 -41.03
C LYS A 323 -34.93 -16.06 -42.54
N LYS A 324 -33.75 -16.52 -42.95
CA LYS A 324 -33.38 -16.83 -44.34
C LYS A 324 -33.41 -18.33 -44.58
#